data_AF-A0A2E5JF55-F1
#
_entry.id   AF-A0A2E5JF55-F1
#
_cell.length_a   1.000
_cell.length_b   1.000
_cell.length_c   1.000
_cell.angle_alpha   90.00
_cell.angle_beta   90.00
_cell.angle_gamma   90.00
#
_symmetry.space_group_name_H-M   'P 1'
#
loop_
_entity.id
_entity.type
_entity.pdbx_description
1 polymer ?
#
loop_
_entity_poly.entity_id
_entity_poly.type
_entity_poly.pdbx_seq_one_letter_code
_entity_poly.pdbx_strand_id
1 'polypeptide(L)'
;MRLLRQKQAKNQTQLELEIGRPFELDRNAHLGGKSFYFFDFDDNVAYLSTPIVIFHKNTNEEKTISSGEFARENKNIGKTGRFADYFLNFDDIQGSFRHFRDKNFSLLDKIIRKKQVFLQDIEKALETKDYGWKAPSWNCFYHATFNRRPISIITARGHNQDTLIEGINLMVRDGHLPHSPNYLSIYPVSNPDVRIELGDKELKHSVPELKRAAIRESVEKAIQVYGYSPHHRFGMSDDDPKNVELVTEEMKELKRKYSDMSFFVIFTKENSFEKREILIPRKRRSPSTEPKPEQLGLF
;
A
#
# COMPACT_ATOMS: atom_id res chain seq x y z
N MET A 1 31.37 9.33 -11.35
CA MET A 1 30.00 8.80 -11.18
C MET A 1 29.40 8.54 -12.55
N ARG A 2 29.02 7.30 -12.85
CA ARG A 2 28.38 6.95 -14.12
C ARG A 2 26.91 7.39 -14.01
N LEU A 3 26.50 8.45 -14.72
CA LEU A 3 25.08 8.78 -14.85
C LEU A 3 24.41 7.55 -15.49
N LEU A 4 23.63 6.81 -14.71
CA LEU A 4 22.69 5.84 -15.24
C LEU A 4 21.69 6.65 -16.06
N ARG A 5 21.81 6.57 -17.39
CA ARG A 5 20.87 7.19 -18.32
C ARG A 5 19.50 6.58 -18.03
N GLN A 6 18.64 7.33 -17.36
CA GLN A 6 17.27 6.89 -17.07
C GLN A 6 16.57 6.69 -18.40
N LYS A 7 15.90 5.54 -18.55
CA LYS A 7 15.12 5.23 -19.74
C LYS A 7 13.89 6.13 -19.72
N GLN A 8 13.75 6.99 -20.73
CA GLN A 8 12.58 7.87 -20.85
C GLN A 8 11.31 7.03 -21.00
N ALA A 9 10.25 7.43 -20.30
CA ALA A 9 8.95 6.77 -20.37
C ALA A 9 8.41 6.86 -21.81
N LYS A 10 7.88 5.75 -22.36
CA LYS A 10 7.47 5.70 -23.77
C LYS A 10 6.32 6.66 -24.10
N ASN A 11 5.52 7.04 -23.11
CA ASN A 11 4.32 7.87 -23.24
C ASN A 11 4.47 9.27 -22.65
N GLN A 12 5.64 9.91 -22.80
CA GLN A 12 5.83 11.30 -22.38
C GLN A 12 4.96 12.27 -23.16
N THR A 13 3.97 12.87 -22.49
CA THR A 13 3.44 14.18 -22.89
C THR A 13 4.45 15.27 -22.53
N GLN A 14 4.51 16.30 -23.38
CA GLN A 14 5.61 17.25 -23.60
C GLN A 14 5.95 18.20 -22.42
N LEU A 15 5.51 17.93 -21.18
CA LEU A 15 5.57 18.87 -20.05
C LEU A 15 6.22 18.35 -18.76
N GLU A 16 6.91 17.21 -18.76
CA GLU A 16 7.81 16.89 -17.64
C GLU A 16 9.13 17.65 -17.83
N LEU A 17 9.23 18.85 -17.24
CA LEU A 17 10.50 19.57 -17.10
C LEU A 17 11.48 18.62 -16.38
N GLU A 18 12.50 18.14 -17.11
CA GLU A 18 13.57 17.24 -16.61
C GLU A 18 14.51 17.97 -15.62
N ILE A 19 13.96 18.67 -14.61
CA ILE A 19 14.73 19.07 -13.44
C ILE A 19 14.92 17.80 -12.62
N GLY A 20 16.06 17.14 -12.78
CA GLY A 20 16.39 15.91 -12.05
C GLY A 20 16.15 16.10 -10.55
N ARG A 21 15.26 15.28 -9.97
CA ARG A 21 15.02 15.32 -8.51
C ARG A 21 16.34 14.96 -7.81
N PRO A 22 16.81 15.75 -6.82
CA PRO A 22 18.01 15.40 -6.08
C PRO A 22 17.76 14.14 -5.25
N PHE A 23 18.80 13.32 -5.08
CA PHE A 23 18.76 12.23 -4.11
C PHE A 23 18.72 12.82 -2.70
N GLU A 24 17.81 12.31 -1.88
CA GLU A 24 17.60 12.74 -0.50
C GLU A 24 17.98 11.61 0.46
N LEU A 25 18.79 11.92 1.48
CA LEU A 25 19.02 11.01 2.61
C LEU A 25 17.78 10.91 3.50
N ASP A 26 17.74 9.89 4.35
CA ASP A 26 16.70 9.79 5.36
C ASP A 26 16.79 11.01 6.29
N ARG A 27 15.64 11.58 6.68
CA ARG A 27 15.61 12.81 7.50
C ARG A 27 16.45 12.68 8.77
N ASN A 28 16.46 11.49 9.36
CA ASN A 28 17.22 11.16 10.57
C ASN A 28 18.39 10.20 10.28
N ALA A 29 18.92 10.17 9.06
CA ALA A 29 20.02 9.26 8.68
C ALA A 29 21.23 9.41 9.62
N HIS A 30 21.58 10.64 9.99
CA HIS A 30 22.67 10.96 10.91
C HIS A 30 22.45 10.43 12.35
N LEU A 31 21.23 10.06 12.71
CA LEU A 31 20.86 9.45 14.00
C LEU A 31 20.58 7.94 13.85
N GLY A 32 20.96 7.33 12.72
CA GLY A 32 20.65 5.93 12.41
C GLY A 32 19.16 5.67 12.10
N GLY A 33 18.36 6.71 11.85
CA GLY A 33 16.94 6.58 11.53
C GLY A 33 16.69 6.34 10.04
N LYS A 34 15.69 5.51 9.74
CA LYS A 34 15.19 5.23 8.38
C LYS A 34 13.73 5.65 8.20
N SER A 35 13.35 5.95 6.95
CA SER A 35 11.99 6.33 6.56
C SER A 35 11.29 5.17 5.85
N PHE A 36 10.35 4.61 6.58
CA PHE A 36 9.30 3.63 6.36
C PHE A 36 8.19 4.09 5.43
N TYR A 37 8.02 3.56 4.22
CA TYR A 37 6.86 3.93 3.39
C TYR A 37 5.96 2.73 3.11
N PHE A 38 4.71 2.82 3.52
CA PHE A 38 3.68 1.82 3.30
C PHE A 38 2.64 2.39 2.34
N PHE A 39 2.19 1.59 1.37
CA PHE A 39 1.23 2.01 0.36
C PHE A 39 0.12 0.98 0.20
N ASP A 40 -1.13 1.44 0.18
CA ASP A 40 -2.14 0.74 -0.63
C ASP A 40 -1.81 0.94 -2.11
N PHE A 41 -1.98 -0.09 -2.93
CA PHE A 41 -1.58 -0.03 -4.33
C PHE A 41 -2.72 0.49 -5.21
N ASP A 42 -3.89 -0.13 -5.07
CA ASP A 42 -5.07 0.15 -5.88
C ASP A 42 -5.69 1.47 -5.49
N ASP A 43 -6.04 2.28 -6.50
CA ASP A 43 -6.69 3.60 -6.37
C ASP A 43 -5.90 4.66 -5.56
N ASN A 44 -4.78 4.25 -4.94
CA ASN A 44 -3.83 5.09 -4.22
C ASN A 44 -2.50 5.27 -4.98
N VAL A 45 -1.82 4.20 -5.41
CA VAL A 45 -0.58 4.30 -6.22
C VAL A 45 -0.89 4.25 -7.71
N ALA A 46 -1.80 3.37 -8.12
CA ALA A 46 -2.22 3.25 -9.51
C ALA A 46 -3.73 2.96 -9.65
N TYR A 47 -4.37 3.60 -10.61
CA TYR A 47 -5.70 3.26 -11.09
C TYR A 47 -5.60 2.12 -12.10
N LEU A 48 -6.21 0.99 -11.80
CA LEU A 48 -6.21 -0.19 -12.65
C LEU A 48 -7.64 -0.56 -13.06
N SER A 49 -7.80 -1.02 -14.30
CA SER A 49 -9.11 -1.36 -14.86
C SER A 49 -9.61 -2.76 -14.46
N THR A 50 -9.12 -3.33 -13.36
CA THR A 50 -9.50 -4.68 -12.92
C THR A 50 -10.99 -4.71 -12.57
N PRO A 51 -11.83 -5.49 -13.29
CA PRO A 51 -13.26 -5.50 -13.05
C PRO A 51 -13.63 -6.37 -11.83
N ILE A 52 -14.64 -5.92 -11.08
CA ILE A 52 -15.33 -6.72 -10.06
C ILE A 52 -16.63 -7.24 -10.64
N VAL A 53 -16.95 -8.51 -10.42
CA VAL A 53 -18.13 -9.16 -10.98
C VAL A 53 -19.23 -9.23 -9.92
N ILE A 54 -20.45 -8.85 -10.27
CA ILE A 54 -21.66 -9.01 -9.46
C ILE A 54 -22.65 -9.89 -10.21
N PHE A 55 -23.43 -10.67 -9.47
CA PHE A 55 -24.31 -11.70 -10.04
C PHE A 55 -25.76 -11.33 -9.79
N HIS A 56 -26.62 -11.39 -10.81
CA HIS A 56 -28.04 -11.14 -10.64
C HIS A 56 -28.69 -12.27 -9.82
N LYS A 57 -29.48 -11.94 -8.81
CA LYS A 57 -30.02 -12.90 -7.83
C LYS A 57 -30.88 -14.00 -8.44
N ASN A 58 -31.65 -13.69 -9.47
CA ASN A 58 -32.64 -14.63 -10.04
C ASN A 58 -32.10 -15.41 -11.25
N THR A 59 -31.23 -14.78 -12.05
CA THR A 59 -30.75 -15.36 -13.32
C THR A 59 -29.29 -15.82 -13.25
N ASN A 60 -28.58 -15.42 -12.19
CA ASN A 60 -27.14 -15.60 -12.03
C ASN A 60 -26.31 -14.95 -13.16
N GLU A 61 -26.90 -14.03 -13.92
CA GLU A 61 -26.20 -13.27 -14.97
C GLU A 61 -25.13 -12.37 -14.36
N GLU A 62 -23.96 -12.36 -15.01
CA GLU A 62 -22.82 -11.59 -14.57
C GLU A 62 -22.89 -10.14 -15.07
N LYS A 63 -22.50 -9.21 -14.20
CA LYS A 63 -22.27 -7.82 -14.54
C LYS A 63 -20.96 -7.36 -13.92
N THR A 64 -20.16 -6.61 -14.68
CA THR A 64 -18.91 -6.04 -14.19
C THR A 64 -19.11 -4.60 -13.72
N ILE A 65 -18.45 -4.26 -12.63
CA ILE A 65 -18.35 -2.89 -12.09
C ILE A 65 -16.87 -2.58 -11.82
N SER A 66 -16.53 -1.29 -11.84
CA SER A 66 -15.19 -0.79 -11.48
C SER A 66 -14.91 -0.85 -9.96
N SER A 67 -13.64 -0.78 -9.56
CA SER A 67 -13.24 -0.63 -8.14
C SER A 67 -13.88 0.59 -7.49
N GLY A 68 -13.88 1.73 -8.18
CA GLY A 68 -14.52 2.96 -7.71
C GLY A 68 -16.04 2.85 -7.57
N GLU A 69 -16.74 2.18 -8.49
CA GLU A 69 -18.17 1.88 -8.31
C GLU A 69 -18.40 0.97 -7.11
N PHE A 70 -17.57 -0.06 -6.94
CA PHE A 70 -17.65 -0.97 -5.81
C PHE A 70 -17.39 -0.25 -4.47
N ALA A 71 -16.41 0.65 -4.39
CA ALA A 71 -16.12 1.42 -3.19
C ALA A 71 -17.33 2.26 -2.71
N ARG A 72 -18.11 2.80 -3.66
CA ARG A 72 -19.33 3.56 -3.37
C ARG A 72 -20.52 2.67 -3.00
N GLU A 73 -20.70 1.56 -3.72
CA GLU A 73 -21.95 0.78 -3.66
C GLU A 73 -21.87 -0.51 -2.84
N ASN A 74 -20.70 -0.98 -2.41
CA ASN A 74 -20.55 -2.32 -1.82
C ASN A 74 -21.50 -2.63 -0.64
N LYS A 75 -21.85 -1.62 0.18
CA LYS A 75 -22.76 -1.79 1.32
C LYS A 75 -24.22 -1.97 0.89
N ASN A 76 -24.56 -1.49 -0.30
CA ASN A 76 -25.91 -1.45 -0.86
C ASN A 76 -26.16 -2.61 -1.85
N ILE A 77 -25.11 -3.22 -2.41
CA ILE A 77 -25.25 -4.40 -3.28
C ILE A 77 -26.09 -5.46 -2.58
N GLY A 78 -27.14 -5.92 -3.25
CA GLY A 78 -28.07 -6.91 -2.73
C GLY A 78 -29.09 -6.39 -1.72
N LYS A 79 -29.12 -5.09 -1.45
CA LYS A 79 -30.04 -4.47 -0.48
C LYS A 79 -30.87 -3.35 -1.10
N THR A 80 -30.23 -2.35 -1.69
CA THR A 80 -30.89 -1.12 -2.17
C THR A 80 -30.15 -0.52 -3.38
N GLY A 81 -30.79 0.42 -4.06
CA GLY A 81 -30.18 1.18 -5.16
C GLY A 81 -29.98 0.38 -6.45
N ARG A 82 -29.05 0.84 -7.29
CA ARG A 82 -28.81 0.32 -8.66
C ARG A 82 -28.46 -1.17 -8.70
N PHE A 83 -27.92 -1.72 -7.61
CA PHE A 83 -27.47 -3.11 -7.52
C PHE A 83 -28.24 -3.92 -6.46
N ALA A 84 -29.48 -3.52 -6.14
CA ALA A 84 -30.32 -4.23 -5.17
C ALA A 84 -30.60 -5.69 -5.57
N ASP A 85 -30.72 -5.97 -6.87
CA ASP A 85 -31.00 -7.30 -7.41
C ASP A 85 -29.74 -8.13 -7.68
N TYR A 86 -28.58 -7.69 -7.22
CA TYR A 86 -27.31 -8.38 -7.41
C TYR A 86 -26.74 -8.89 -6.09
N PHE A 87 -25.82 -9.84 -6.14
CA PHE A 87 -25.07 -10.33 -4.98
C PHE A 87 -23.60 -10.51 -5.31
N LEU A 88 -22.79 -10.64 -4.26
CA LEU A 88 -21.36 -10.95 -4.34
C LEU A 88 -21.15 -12.44 -4.10
N ASN A 89 -20.39 -13.09 -4.99
CA ASN A 89 -19.91 -14.45 -4.80
C ASN A 89 -18.46 -14.40 -4.34
N PHE A 90 -18.14 -14.96 -3.18
CA PHE A 90 -16.80 -14.90 -2.60
C PHE A 90 -15.91 -16.11 -2.96
N ASP A 91 -16.35 -16.97 -3.89
CA ASP A 91 -15.50 -18.01 -4.47
C ASP A 91 -14.28 -17.39 -5.16
N ASP A 92 -13.09 -17.90 -4.85
CA ASP A 92 -11.83 -17.33 -5.36
C ASP A 92 -11.60 -17.57 -6.86
N ILE A 93 -12.24 -18.59 -7.44
CA ILE A 93 -12.00 -19.02 -8.82
C ILE A 93 -13.04 -18.42 -9.78
N GLN A 94 -14.31 -18.48 -9.41
CA GLN A 94 -15.45 -18.07 -10.24
C GLN A 94 -16.18 -16.85 -9.70
N GLY A 95 -15.89 -16.42 -8.47
CA GLY A 95 -16.62 -15.35 -7.81
C GLY A 95 -16.26 -13.93 -8.26
N SER A 96 -16.76 -12.97 -7.48
CA SER A 96 -16.74 -11.54 -7.72
C SER A 96 -15.34 -10.95 -7.87
N PHE A 97 -14.36 -11.53 -7.17
CA PHE A 97 -12.99 -11.02 -7.11
C PHE A 97 -11.99 -11.92 -7.85
N ARG A 98 -12.44 -12.82 -8.71
CA ARG A 98 -11.57 -13.74 -9.48
C ARG A 98 -10.49 -13.04 -10.31
N HIS A 99 -10.71 -11.79 -10.72
CA HIS A 99 -9.74 -10.96 -11.45
C HIS A 99 -8.67 -10.33 -10.55
N PHE A 100 -8.85 -10.41 -9.23
CA PHE A 100 -7.91 -10.00 -8.19
C PHE A 100 -7.08 -11.19 -7.68
N ARG A 101 -7.12 -12.34 -8.37
CA ARG A 101 -6.45 -13.59 -8.04
C ARG A 101 -5.53 -14.03 -9.17
N ASP A 102 -4.47 -14.75 -8.81
CA ASP A 102 -3.69 -15.48 -9.80
C ASP A 102 -4.47 -16.65 -10.37
N LYS A 103 -4.32 -16.85 -11.68
CA LYS A 103 -4.86 -18.00 -12.39
C LYS A 103 -3.80 -19.08 -12.49
N ASN A 104 -4.22 -20.32 -12.26
CA ASN A 104 -3.41 -21.49 -12.56
C ASN A 104 -3.33 -21.67 -14.08
N PHE A 105 -2.15 -21.45 -14.65
CA PHE A 105 -1.90 -21.65 -16.07
C PHE A 105 -1.49 -23.08 -16.37
N SER A 106 -2.18 -23.69 -17.33
CA SER A 106 -1.80 -24.98 -17.90
C SER A 106 -0.46 -24.86 -18.66
N LEU A 107 0.13 -26.00 -19.02
CA LEU A 107 1.33 -26.03 -19.88
C LEU A 107 1.10 -25.29 -21.20
N LEU A 108 -0.09 -25.43 -21.80
CA LEU A 108 -0.46 -24.73 -23.03
C LEU A 108 -0.55 -23.21 -22.82
N ASP A 109 -1.17 -22.76 -21.72
CA ASP A 109 -1.23 -21.33 -21.37
C ASP A 109 0.16 -20.71 -21.24
N LYS A 110 1.13 -21.47 -20.69
CA LYS A 110 2.53 -21.03 -20.60
C LYS A 110 3.20 -20.95 -21.96
N ILE A 111 2.92 -21.90 -22.87
CA ILE A 111 3.44 -21.89 -24.24
C ILE A 111 2.96 -20.63 -24.99
N ILE A 112 1.68 -20.26 -24.84
CA ILE A 112 1.13 -19.04 -25.46
C ILE A 112 1.44 -17.76 -24.65
N ARG A 113 2.29 -17.84 -23.62
CA ARG A 113 2.71 -16.72 -22.75
C ARG A 113 1.55 -15.92 -22.17
N LYS A 114 0.49 -16.62 -21.75
CA LYS A 114 -0.64 -16.00 -21.06
C LYS A 114 -0.14 -15.33 -19.77
N LYS A 115 -0.55 -14.08 -19.57
CA LYS A 115 -0.15 -13.28 -18.41
C LYS A 115 -1.26 -13.25 -17.37
N GLN A 116 -0.90 -13.07 -16.10
CA GLN A 116 -1.86 -12.82 -15.03
C GLN A 116 -2.65 -11.54 -15.30
N VAL A 117 -3.90 -11.47 -14.81
CA VAL A 117 -4.79 -10.33 -15.07
C VAL A 117 -4.16 -9.02 -14.59
N PHE A 118 -3.53 -9.02 -13.40
CA PHE A 118 -2.79 -7.87 -12.89
C PHE A 118 -1.74 -7.35 -13.87
N LEU A 119 -0.96 -8.23 -14.49
CA LEU A 119 0.07 -7.82 -15.45
C LEU A 119 -0.54 -7.20 -16.70
N GLN A 120 -1.66 -7.75 -17.19
CA GLN A 120 -2.39 -7.21 -18.33
C GLN A 120 -2.95 -5.82 -18.01
N ASP A 121 -3.53 -5.63 -16.82
CA ASP A 121 -4.05 -4.33 -16.38
C ASP A 121 -2.94 -3.28 -16.28
N ILE A 122 -1.77 -3.66 -15.77
CA ILE A 122 -0.61 -2.77 -15.72
C ILE A 122 -0.14 -2.40 -17.13
N GLU A 123 0.02 -3.36 -18.04
CA GLU A 123 0.44 -3.07 -19.43
C GLU A 123 -0.56 -2.13 -20.12
N LYS A 124 -1.85 -2.40 -19.99
CA LYS A 124 -2.90 -1.55 -20.52
C LYS A 124 -2.87 -0.14 -19.94
N ALA A 125 -2.64 -0.01 -18.63
CA ALA A 125 -2.48 1.28 -17.97
C ALA A 125 -1.27 2.04 -18.54
N LEU A 126 -0.13 1.36 -18.71
CA LEU A 126 1.08 1.95 -19.27
C LEU A 126 0.91 2.38 -20.74
N GLU A 127 0.04 1.72 -21.50
CA GLU A 127 -0.28 2.09 -22.89
C GLU A 127 -1.12 3.38 -23.02
N THR A 128 -1.81 3.85 -21.95
CA THR A 128 -2.58 5.09 -22.01
C THR A 128 -1.67 6.32 -21.99
N LYS A 129 -1.91 7.27 -22.92
CA LYS A 129 -1.03 8.42 -23.15
C LYS A 129 -1.19 9.58 -22.16
N ASP A 130 -2.28 9.60 -21.39
CA ASP A 130 -2.68 10.72 -20.55
C ASP A 130 -2.16 10.63 -19.11
N TYR A 131 -1.41 9.56 -18.76
CA TYR A 131 -1.03 9.24 -17.38
C TYR A 131 -2.21 9.11 -16.42
N GLY A 132 -3.43 8.90 -16.92
CA GLY A 132 -4.64 8.77 -16.10
C GLY A 132 -4.61 7.60 -15.12
N TRP A 133 -3.62 6.70 -15.25
CA TRP A 133 -3.40 5.59 -14.33
C TRP A 133 -2.59 5.96 -13.08
N LYS A 134 -1.86 7.09 -13.07
CA LYS A 134 -1.09 7.52 -11.89
C LYS A 134 -2.07 8.04 -10.83
N ALA A 135 -2.22 7.31 -9.73
CA ALA A 135 -3.14 7.67 -8.65
C ALA A 135 -2.47 8.64 -7.65
N PRO A 136 -3.20 9.19 -6.66
CA PRO A 136 -2.75 10.33 -5.84
C PRO A 136 -1.41 10.15 -5.11
N SER A 137 -1.08 8.93 -4.67
CA SER A 137 0.20 8.61 -4.01
C SER A 137 1.34 8.30 -4.97
N TRP A 138 1.13 8.32 -6.29
CA TRP A 138 2.17 8.01 -7.28
C TRP A 138 3.47 8.78 -7.05
N ASN A 139 3.37 10.09 -6.78
CA ASN A 139 4.55 10.93 -6.53
C ASN A 139 5.31 10.54 -5.26
N CYS A 140 4.60 10.12 -4.21
CA CYS A 140 5.21 9.61 -2.98
C CYS A 140 5.85 8.25 -3.20
N PHE A 141 5.20 7.37 -3.96
CA PHE A 141 5.73 6.06 -4.34
C PHE A 141 6.98 6.18 -5.20
N TYR A 142 6.97 7.08 -6.19
CA TYR A 142 8.14 7.43 -6.99
C TYR A 142 9.28 7.98 -6.12
N HIS A 143 9.00 8.91 -5.20
CA HIS A 143 10.01 9.46 -4.28
C HIS A 143 10.65 8.38 -3.41
N ALA A 144 9.83 7.52 -2.80
CA ALA A 144 10.30 6.44 -1.95
C ALA A 144 11.16 5.45 -2.75
N THR A 145 10.72 5.12 -3.98
CA THR A 145 11.49 4.29 -4.91
C THR A 145 12.80 4.97 -5.26
N PHE A 146 12.78 6.16 -5.86
CA PHE A 146 13.98 6.92 -6.28
C PHE A 146 15.04 7.05 -5.18
N ASN A 147 14.61 7.31 -3.94
CA ASN A 147 15.50 7.46 -2.79
C ASN A 147 15.85 6.16 -2.07
N ARG A 148 15.53 4.99 -2.65
CA ARG A 148 15.81 3.64 -2.11
C ARG A 148 15.25 3.41 -0.70
N ARG A 149 14.13 4.08 -0.37
CA ARG A 149 13.45 3.91 0.91
C ARG A 149 12.88 2.50 1.00
N PRO A 150 12.93 1.85 2.17
CA PRO A 150 12.22 0.59 2.37
C PRO A 150 10.71 0.79 2.17
N ILE A 151 10.10 -0.05 1.35
CA ILE A 151 8.68 0.05 0.98
C ILE A 151 7.92 -1.21 1.36
N SER A 152 6.76 -1.04 1.99
CA SER A 152 5.77 -2.11 2.11
C SER A 152 4.57 -1.82 1.22
N ILE A 153 4.16 -2.80 0.42
CA ILE A 153 2.90 -2.73 -0.34
C ILE A 153 1.84 -3.51 0.45
N ILE A 154 0.71 -2.89 0.77
CA ILE A 154 -0.37 -3.49 1.57
C ILE A 154 -1.69 -3.26 0.82
N THR A 155 -2.10 -4.25 0.03
CA THR A 155 -3.26 -4.13 -0.90
C THR A 155 -4.30 -5.20 -0.60
N ALA A 156 -5.58 -4.89 -0.89
CA ALA A 156 -6.68 -5.86 -0.87
C ALA A 156 -6.62 -6.89 -2.02
N ARG A 157 -5.65 -6.80 -2.94
CA ARG A 157 -5.45 -7.81 -3.96
C ARG A 157 -5.16 -9.18 -3.34
N GLY A 158 -5.54 -10.22 -4.06
CA GLY A 158 -5.36 -11.62 -3.69
C GLY A 158 -4.33 -12.37 -4.53
N HIS A 159 -3.59 -11.65 -5.38
CA HIS A 159 -2.47 -12.17 -6.16
C HIS A 159 -1.31 -12.59 -5.25
N ASN A 160 -0.43 -13.45 -5.75
CA ASN A 160 0.84 -13.77 -5.11
C ASN A 160 1.76 -12.55 -5.11
N GLN A 161 2.69 -12.51 -4.15
CA GLN A 161 3.67 -11.43 -4.01
C GLN A 161 4.51 -11.27 -5.29
N ASP A 162 4.94 -12.37 -5.89
CA ASP A 162 5.75 -12.38 -7.13
C ASP A 162 5.02 -11.74 -8.31
N THR A 163 3.71 -11.99 -8.46
CA THR A 163 2.89 -11.35 -9.51
C THR A 163 2.84 -9.83 -9.31
N LEU A 164 2.72 -9.35 -8.06
CA LEU A 164 2.75 -7.92 -7.76
C LEU A 164 4.11 -7.29 -8.07
N ILE A 165 5.20 -7.97 -7.69
CA ILE A 165 6.57 -7.54 -8.02
C ILE A 165 6.76 -7.46 -9.53
N GLU A 166 6.33 -8.48 -10.28
CA GLU A 166 6.45 -8.50 -11.72
C GLU A 166 5.68 -7.34 -12.38
N GLY A 167 4.48 -7.03 -11.89
CA GLY A 167 3.70 -5.89 -12.37
C GLY A 167 4.37 -4.56 -12.10
N ILE A 168 4.89 -4.32 -10.89
CA ILE A 168 5.65 -3.09 -10.60
C ILE A 168 6.93 -3.01 -11.45
N ASN A 169 7.58 -4.15 -11.71
CA ASN A 169 8.74 -4.20 -12.60
C ASN A 169 8.40 -3.89 -14.07
N LEU A 170 7.14 -4.03 -14.52
CA LEU A 170 6.72 -3.48 -15.83
C LEU A 170 6.82 -1.95 -15.83
N MET A 171 6.41 -1.27 -14.76
CA MET A 171 6.53 0.18 -14.64
C MET A 171 8.00 0.64 -14.67
N VAL A 172 8.92 -0.16 -14.10
CA VAL A 172 10.37 0.08 -14.21
C VAL A 172 10.86 -0.11 -15.65
N ARG A 173 10.47 -1.23 -16.29
CA ARG A 173 10.88 -1.55 -17.67
C ARG A 173 10.41 -0.51 -18.69
N ASP A 174 9.26 0.09 -18.41
CA ASP A 174 8.68 1.13 -19.26
C ASP A 174 9.20 2.55 -18.97
N GLY A 175 9.91 2.75 -17.84
CA GLY A 175 10.59 4.01 -17.52
C GLY A 175 9.84 4.94 -16.56
N HIS A 176 8.71 4.50 -15.99
CA HIS A 176 7.96 5.29 -15.02
C HIS A 176 8.54 5.23 -13.61
N LEU A 177 9.29 4.17 -13.29
CA LEU A 177 10.08 4.07 -12.07
C LEU A 177 11.58 3.98 -12.40
N PRO A 178 12.45 4.62 -11.62
CA PRO A 178 13.89 4.66 -11.91
C PRO A 178 14.57 3.29 -11.70
N HIS A 179 14.00 2.43 -10.85
CA HIS A 179 14.46 1.08 -10.54
C HIS A 179 13.40 0.34 -9.72
N SER A 180 13.59 -0.96 -9.49
CA SER A 180 12.74 -1.74 -8.57
C SER A 180 12.72 -1.11 -7.17
N PRO A 181 11.57 -1.03 -6.50
CA PRO A 181 11.47 -0.65 -5.09
C PRO A 181 12.41 -1.46 -4.19
N ASN A 182 12.87 -0.83 -3.10
CA ASN A 182 13.53 -1.53 -2.00
C ASN A 182 12.43 -2.15 -1.12
N TYR A 183 11.92 -3.32 -1.52
CA TYR A 183 10.82 -3.98 -0.82
C TYR A 183 11.25 -4.40 0.59
N LEU A 184 10.53 -3.92 1.60
CA LEU A 184 10.55 -4.41 2.97
C LEU A 184 9.60 -5.61 3.10
N SER A 185 8.39 -5.49 2.57
CA SER A 185 7.34 -6.52 2.58
C SER A 185 6.29 -6.26 1.50
N ILE A 186 5.54 -7.29 1.09
CA ILE A 186 4.41 -7.18 0.18
C ILE A 186 3.27 -8.04 0.72
N TYR A 187 2.18 -7.39 1.12
CA TYR A 187 1.02 -8.01 1.75
C TYR A 187 -0.22 -7.84 0.88
N PRO A 188 -0.46 -8.74 -0.10
CA PRO A 188 -1.76 -8.91 -0.75
C PRO A 188 -2.71 -9.59 0.24
N VAL A 189 -3.39 -8.79 1.06
CA VAL A 189 -4.04 -9.28 2.28
C VAL A 189 -5.22 -10.21 2.03
N SER A 190 -5.74 -10.29 0.81
CA SER A 190 -6.77 -11.28 0.47
C SER A 190 -6.20 -12.63 0.05
N ASN A 191 -4.91 -12.73 -0.26
CA ASN A 191 -4.24 -13.98 -0.65
C ASN A 191 -4.27 -14.99 0.52
N PRO A 192 -4.71 -16.25 0.32
CA PRO A 192 -4.87 -17.21 1.41
C PRO A 192 -3.60 -17.46 2.23
N ASP A 193 -2.44 -17.58 1.58
CA ASP A 193 -1.17 -17.85 2.27
C ASP A 193 -0.76 -16.65 3.14
N VAL A 194 -0.95 -15.44 2.61
CA VAL A 194 -0.68 -14.19 3.33
C VAL A 194 -1.66 -13.99 4.48
N ARG A 195 -2.93 -14.38 4.34
CA ARG A 195 -3.90 -14.35 5.45
C ARG A 195 -3.43 -15.23 6.60
N ILE A 196 -2.96 -16.43 6.30
CA ILE A 196 -2.42 -17.37 7.30
C ILE A 196 -1.17 -16.77 7.96
N GLU A 197 -0.26 -16.17 7.19
CA GLU A 197 0.92 -15.45 7.71
C GLU A 197 0.52 -14.34 8.70
N LEU A 198 -0.52 -13.58 8.38
CA LEU A 198 -1.07 -12.50 9.21
C LEU A 198 -1.96 -13.01 10.37
N GLY A 199 -2.00 -14.32 10.61
CA GLY A 199 -2.70 -14.93 11.75
C GLY A 199 -4.17 -15.27 11.52
N ASP A 200 -4.72 -15.08 10.31
CA ASP A 200 -6.11 -15.41 9.94
C ASP A 200 -6.22 -16.86 9.47
N LYS A 201 -5.90 -17.80 10.35
CA LYS A 201 -5.86 -19.25 10.04
C LYS A 201 -7.22 -19.81 9.62
N GLU A 202 -8.30 -19.19 10.05
CA GLU A 202 -9.68 -19.61 9.75
C GLU A 202 -10.29 -18.84 8.57
N LEU A 203 -9.54 -17.90 7.96
CA LEU A 203 -10.00 -17.07 6.84
C LEU A 203 -11.27 -16.26 7.16
N LYS A 204 -11.38 -15.77 8.40
CA LYS A 204 -12.55 -15.01 8.91
C LYS A 204 -12.30 -13.52 9.03
N HIS A 205 -11.05 -13.09 9.10
CA HIS A 205 -10.75 -11.67 9.22
C HIS A 205 -11.17 -10.89 7.98
N SER A 206 -11.68 -9.69 8.21
CA SER A 206 -11.98 -8.74 7.15
C SER A 206 -10.70 -8.16 6.55
N VAL A 207 -10.77 -7.69 5.30
CA VAL A 207 -9.66 -7.00 4.63
C VAL A 207 -9.07 -5.87 5.48
N PRO A 208 -9.85 -5.00 6.15
CA PRO A 208 -9.27 -3.96 6.97
C PRO A 208 -8.55 -4.48 8.22
N GLU A 209 -9.03 -5.55 8.87
CA GLU A 209 -8.31 -6.20 9.98
C GLU A 209 -6.96 -6.78 9.52
N LEU A 210 -6.95 -7.40 8.34
CA LEU A 210 -5.72 -7.93 7.74
C LEU A 210 -4.74 -6.83 7.33
N LYS A 211 -5.23 -5.70 6.79
CA LYS A 211 -4.38 -4.52 6.51
C LYS A 211 -3.75 -3.99 7.80
N ARG A 212 -4.48 -3.95 8.92
CA ARG A 212 -3.92 -3.55 10.22
C ARG A 212 -2.81 -4.51 10.68
N ALA A 213 -3.04 -5.81 10.58
CA ALA A 213 -2.01 -6.82 10.87
C ALA A 213 -0.77 -6.62 9.99
N ALA A 214 -0.95 -6.40 8.68
CA ALA A 214 0.15 -6.16 7.74
C ALA A 214 0.96 -4.90 8.05
N ILE A 215 0.33 -3.82 8.53
CA ILE A 215 1.02 -2.60 8.96
C ILE A 215 1.90 -2.91 10.17
N ARG A 216 1.36 -3.61 11.16
CA ARG A 216 2.10 -4.03 12.36
C ARG A 216 3.30 -4.90 11.99
N GLU A 217 3.06 -5.96 11.21
CA GLU A 217 4.12 -6.87 10.76
C GLU A 217 5.18 -6.14 9.93
N SER A 218 4.80 -5.14 9.12
CA SER A 218 5.77 -4.31 8.39
C SER A 218 6.67 -3.50 9.34
N VAL A 219 6.15 -2.98 10.44
CA VAL A 219 6.96 -2.28 11.46
C VAL A 219 7.87 -3.26 12.20
N GLU A 220 7.36 -4.42 12.61
CA GLU A 220 8.17 -5.46 13.26
C GLU A 220 9.28 -5.95 12.33
N LYS A 221 8.97 -6.17 11.05
CA LYS A 221 9.93 -6.54 10.00
C LYS A 221 11.00 -5.47 9.82
N ALA A 222 10.62 -4.20 9.82
CA ALA A 222 11.56 -3.10 9.73
C ALA A 222 12.57 -3.13 10.88
N ILE A 223 12.11 -3.35 12.11
CA ILE A 223 12.95 -3.48 13.31
C ILE A 223 13.84 -4.72 13.21
N GLN A 224 13.30 -5.85 12.74
CA GLN A 224 14.06 -7.09 12.54
C GLN A 224 15.21 -6.91 11.52
N VAL A 225 14.92 -6.27 10.38
CA VAL A 225 15.87 -6.17 9.25
C VAL A 225 16.87 -5.03 9.43
N TYR A 226 16.43 -3.90 9.96
CA TYR A 226 17.23 -2.68 10.03
C TYR A 226 17.67 -2.30 11.46
N GLY A 227 17.29 -3.11 12.45
CA GLY A 227 17.51 -2.81 13.85
C GLY A 227 16.49 -1.82 14.41
N TYR A 228 16.40 -1.79 15.74
CA TYR A 228 15.65 -0.76 16.43
C TYR A 228 16.42 0.57 16.39
N SER A 229 15.74 1.65 16.01
CA SER A 229 16.21 3.01 16.33
C SER A 229 15.02 3.91 16.67
N PRO A 230 15.14 4.73 17.73
CA PRO A 230 14.08 5.66 18.13
C PRO A 230 13.82 6.72 17.05
N HIS A 231 14.71 6.86 16.08
CA HIS A 231 14.59 7.83 15.00
C HIS A 231 13.96 7.27 13.72
N HIS A 232 13.48 6.01 13.75
CA HIS A 232 12.70 5.43 12.67
C HIS A 232 11.39 6.20 12.47
N ARG A 233 10.98 6.32 11.22
CA ARG A 233 9.77 7.01 10.81
C ARG A 233 8.96 6.09 9.91
N PHE A 234 7.69 5.88 10.21
CA PHE A 234 6.80 5.04 9.40
C PHE A 234 5.64 5.88 8.86
N GLY A 235 5.30 5.73 7.59
CA GLY A 235 4.18 6.43 6.97
C GLY A 235 3.37 5.50 6.10
N MET A 236 2.06 5.43 6.33
CA MET A 236 1.13 4.72 5.44
C MET A 236 0.30 5.72 4.63
N SER A 237 0.19 5.48 3.33
CA SER A 237 -0.69 6.23 2.43
C SER A 237 -1.87 5.40 1.97
N ASP A 238 -3.05 6.03 1.94
CA ASP A 238 -4.32 5.44 1.49
C ASP A 238 -5.23 6.58 0.98
N ASP A 239 -6.15 6.27 0.06
CA ASP A 239 -7.10 7.20 -0.56
C ASP A 239 -8.53 7.04 -0.01
N ASP A 240 -8.85 5.93 0.69
CA ASP A 240 -10.17 5.74 1.31
C ASP A 240 -10.20 6.30 2.75
N PRO A 241 -11.08 7.27 3.06
CA PRO A 241 -11.22 7.82 4.41
C PRO A 241 -11.43 6.78 5.53
N LYS A 242 -12.16 5.70 5.26
CA LYS A 242 -12.41 4.62 6.24
C LYS A 242 -11.15 3.81 6.49
N ASN A 243 -10.36 3.53 5.45
CA ASN A 243 -9.07 2.88 5.63
C ASN A 243 -8.13 3.80 6.41
N VAL A 244 -8.10 5.10 6.12
CA VAL A 244 -7.30 6.10 6.85
C VAL A 244 -7.62 6.13 8.35
N GLU A 245 -8.88 6.02 8.74
CA GLU A 245 -9.29 5.90 10.14
C GLU A 245 -8.70 4.65 10.80
N LEU A 246 -8.80 3.49 10.14
CA LEU A 246 -8.28 2.23 10.67
C LEU A 246 -6.75 2.20 10.74
N VAL A 247 -6.08 2.73 9.71
CA VAL A 247 -4.63 2.96 9.71
C VAL A 247 -4.24 3.88 10.86
N THR A 248 -5.01 4.93 11.12
CA THR A 248 -4.76 5.87 12.23
C THR A 248 -4.81 5.16 13.58
N GLU A 249 -5.81 4.30 13.81
CA GLU A 249 -5.90 3.54 15.07
C GLU A 249 -4.74 2.56 15.23
N GLU A 250 -4.35 1.87 14.16
CA GLU A 250 -3.20 0.97 14.18
C GLU A 250 -1.88 1.71 14.45
N MET A 251 -1.67 2.86 13.79
CA MET A 251 -0.49 3.71 14.02
C MET A 251 -0.47 4.29 15.44
N LYS A 252 -1.63 4.54 16.07
CA LYS A 252 -1.70 4.90 17.50
C LYS A 252 -1.26 3.74 18.39
N GLU A 253 -1.70 2.52 18.11
CA GLU A 253 -1.24 1.34 18.86
C GLU A 253 0.29 1.16 18.76
N LEU A 254 0.81 1.29 17.54
CA LEU A 254 2.25 1.23 17.29
C LEU A 254 3.01 2.38 17.97
N LYS A 255 2.48 3.61 17.97
CA LYS A 255 3.06 4.74 18.71
C LYS A 255 3.02 4.53 20.23
N ARG A 256 2.03 3.81 20.78
CA ARG A 256 2.05 3.42 22.20
C ARG A 256 3.16 2.42 22.50
N LYS A 257 3.36 1.43 21.63
CA LYS A 257 4.40 0.39 21.78
C LYS A 257 5.81 0.95 21.55
N TYR A 258 5.98 1.78 20.53
CA TYR A 258 7.25 2.35 20.09
C TYR A 258 7.23 3.88 20.23
N SER A 259 7.21 4.35 21.47
CA SER A 259 6.88 5.76 21.79
C SER A 259 7.85 6.80 21.24
N ASP A 260 9.09 6.43 20.98
CA ASP A 260 10.10 7.37 20.47
C ASP A 260 10.12 7.44 18.93
N MET A 261 9.63 6.40 18.24
CA MET A 261 9.51 6.40 16.78
C MET A 261 8.38 7.32 16.30
N SER A 262 8.50 7.84 15.07
CA SER A 262 7.44 8.66 14.47
C SER A 262 6.55 7.83 13.54
N PHE A 263 5.24 8.00 13.65
CA PHE A 263 4.26 7.36 12.79
C PHE A 263 3.42 8.43 12.09
N PHE A 264 3.22 8.27 10.79
CA PHE A 264 2.50 9.21 9.94
C PHE A 264 1.37 8.50 9.20
N VAL A 265 0.26 9.20 9.06
CA VAL A 265 -0.82 8.81 8.15
C VAL A 265 -0.87 9.85 7.04
N ILE A 266 -0.91 9.38 5.81
CA ILE A 266 -0.95 10.20 4.61
C ILE A 266 -2.27 9.92 3.92
N PHE A 267 -3.22 10.84 4.06
CA PHE A 267 -4.49 10.74 3.36
C PHE A 267 -4.35 11.42 2.01
N THR A 268 -4.58 10.69 0.92
CA THR A 268 -4.45 11.23 -0.43
C THR A 268 -5.79 11.46 -1.11
N LYS A 269 -5.85 12.52 -1.92
CA LYS A 269 -6.98 12.96 -2.73
C LYS A 269 -6.46 13.33 -4.11
N GLU A 270 -7.33 13.37 -5.11
CA GLU A 270 -7.00 13.61 -6.52
C GLU A 270 -5.95 14.72 -6.78
N ASN A 271 -5.96 15.80 -6.00
CA ASN A 271 -5.02 16.93 -6.15
C ASN A 271 -4.29 17.35 -4.86
N SER A 272 -4.38 16.58 -3.77
CA SER A 272 -3.72 16.94 -2.51
C SER A 272 -3.46 15.74 -1.62
N PHE A 273 -2.55 15.89 -0.68
CA PHE A 273 -2.41 14.94 0.42
C PHE A 273 -2.32 15.68 1.75
N GLU A 274 -2.89 15.09 2.78
CA GLU A 274 -2.71 15.51 4.16
C GLU A 274 -1.79 14.52 4.85
N LYS A 275 -0.65 15.01 5.34
CA LYS A 275 0.27 14.20 6.16
C LYS A 275 0.12 14.59 7.63
N ARG A 276 -0.29 13.63 8.46
CA ARG A 276 -0.48 13.82 9.89
C ARG A 276 0.46 12.93 10.68
N GLU A 277 1.19 13.50 11.63
CA GLU A 277 1.94 12.71 12.61
C GLU A 277 1.01 12.24 13.74
N ILE A 278 1.17 10.99 14.15
CA ILE A 278 0.47 10.42 15.30
C ILE A 278 1.18 10.85 16.58
N LEU A 279 0.53 11.74 17.31
CA LEU A 279 0.95 12.18 18.62
C LEU A 279 0.07 11.55 19.69
N ILE A 280 0.69 11.00 20.72
CA ILE A 280 0.00 10.50 21.91
C ILE A 280 0.45 11.36 23.08
N PRO A 281 -0.48 11.98 23.83
CA PRO A 281 -0.13 12.74 25.02
C PRO A 281 0.70 11.87 25.96
N ARG A 282 1.94 12.27 26.24
CA ARG A 282 2.70 11.65 27.32
C ARG A 282 1.91 11.91 28.60
N LYS A 283 1.52 10.86 29.34
CA LYS A 283 1.10 11.02 30.74
C LYS A 283 2.21 11.85 31.41
N ARG A 284 1.86 12.99 32.01
CA ARG A 284 2.79 13.75 32.86
C ARG A 284 3.42 12.74 33.80
N ARG A 285 4.75 12.61 33.78
CA ARG A 285 5.45 11.91 34.86
C ARG A 285 5.01 12.60 36.15
N SER A 286 4.37 11.86 37.06
CA SER A 286 4.26 12.32 38.44
C SER A 286 5.68 12.67 38.92
N PRO A 287 5.86 13.79 39.64
CA PRO A 287 7.16 14.11 40.22
C PRO A 287 7.64 12.88 40.99
N SER A 288 8.85 12.41 40.69
CA SER A 288 9.48 11.33 41.44
C SER A 288 9.53 11.73 42.91
N THR A 289 9.00 10.88 43.79
CA THR A 289 9.21 10.92 45.25
C THR A 289 10.63 10.47 45.63
N GLU A 290 11.62 10.82 44.81
CA GLU A 290 13.02 10.67 45.19
C GLU A 290 13.40 11.89 46.01
N PRO A 291 13.92 11.71 47.25
CA PRO A 291 14.40 12.83 48.04
C PRO A 291 15.54 13.50 47.28
N LYS A 292 15.41 14.83 47.10
CA LYS A 292 16.49 15.64 46.53
C LYS A 292 17.75 15.45 47.40
N PRO A 293 18.92 15.17 46.81
CA PRO A 293 20.16 15.19 47.57
C PRO A 293 20.35 16.60 48.15
N GLU A 294 20.68 16.67 49.44
CA GLU A 294 20.99 17.91 50.14
C GLU A 294 22.04 18.70 49.35
N GLN A 295 21.69 19.92 48.96
CA GLN A 295 22.68 20.89 48.53
C GLN A 295 23.60 21.17 49.72
N LEU A 296 24.84 20.68 49.65
CA LEU A 296 25.93 21.20 50.45
C LEU A 296 26.06 22.70 50.15
N GLY A 297 25.66 23.52 51.12
CA GLY A 297 25.87 24.95 51.07
C GLY A 297 27.37 25.24 51.05
N LEU A 298 27.84 25.86 49.97
CA LEU A 298 29.12 26.54 49.93
C LEU A 298 28.82 28.04 50.02
N PHE A 299 29.07 28.58 51.22
CA PHE A 299 29.11 29.99 51.64
C PHE A 299 27.78 30.76 51.66
#